data_AF-A0A7C1I8M1-F1
#
_entry.id   AF-A0A7C1I8M1-F1
#
_cell.length_a   1.000
_cell.length_b   1.000
_cell.length_c   1.000
_cell.angle_alpha   90.00
_cell.angle_beta   90.00
_cell.angle_gamma   90.00
#
_symmetry.space_group_name_H-M   'P 1'
#
loop_
_entity.id
_entity.type
_entity.pdbx_description
1 polymer ?
#
loop_
_entity_poly.entity_id
_entity_poly.type
_entity_poly.pdbx_seq_one_letter_code
_entity_poly.pdbx_strand_id
1 'polypeptide(L)'
;MRIPEVEYEFLEYIQNDHIRLVIDRYAKKSVPVKSGLVLEPASGYAALDEKIRFDPPQVVIGGPENLVRTVENVYTVTETLKGLNQTTTHTVTIERESNLVSYTPITLSASIVVEPLRQATFEDIVVTVKSGKLRSNERLIPETINITFTGTEEQIEALKREKIQVFVDYVDVRTQGRQIRPIVIHPPNVNVVSLNPEYFTIQED
;
A
#
# COMPACT_ATOMS: atom_id res chain seq x y z
N MET A 1 85.65 -29.31 29.88
CA MET A 1 84.62 -28.69 30.74
C MET A 1 83.70 -27.90 29.83
N ARG A 2 82.50 -28.42 29.52
CA ARG A 2 81.47 -27.76 28.70
C ARG A 2 80.69 -26.78 29.59
N ILE A 3 80.47 -25.57 29.10
CA ILE A 3 79.47 -24.62 29.63
C ILE A 3 78.28 -24.65 28.66
N PRO A 4 77.03 -24.59 29.16
CA PRO A 4 75.89 -25.30 28.58
C PRO A 4 75.23 -24.61 27.39
N GLU A 5 74.48 -25.41 26.66
CA GLU A 5 73.44 -25.00 25.72
C GLU A 5 72.41 -24.16 26.49
N VAL A 6 72.26 -22.89 26.12
CA VAL A 6 71.29 -21.99 26.77
C VAL A 6 69.92 -22.36 26.21
N GLU A 7 69.10 -23.04 27.02
CA GLU A 7 67.69 -23.26 26.72
C GLU A 7 66.95 -21.91 26.78
N TYR A 8 66.45 -21.46 25.64
CA TYR A 8 65.54 -20.32 25.59
C TYR A 8 64.13 -20.81 25.90
N GLU A 9 63.53 -20.33 26.97
CA GLU A 9 62.09 -20.51 27.21
C GLU A 9 61.35 -19.36 26.53
N PHE A 10 60.51 -19.69 25.55
CA PHE A 10 59.67 -18.71 24.88
C PHE A 10 58.58 -18.24 25.86
N LEU A 11 58.77 -17.06 26.45
CA LEU A 11 57.99 -16.63 27.61
C LEU A 11 56.55 -16.18 27.29
N GLU A 12 56.26 -15.68 26.07
CA GLU A 12 54.92 -15.50 25.46
C GLU A 12 55.03 -14.56 24.23
N TYR A 13 54.16 -14.74 23.22
CA TYR A 13 53.98 -13.81 22.10
C TYR A 13 52.67 -13.03 22.28
N ILE A 14 52.76 -11.75 22.66
CA ILE A 14 51.57 -10.90 22.76
C ILE A 14 51.30 -10.27 21.39
N GLN A 15 50.32 -10.81 20.67
CA GLN A 15 49.80 -10.19 19.46
C GLN A 15 48.94 -8.98 19.86
N ASN A 16 49.32 -7.78 19.42
CA ASN A 16 48.55 -6.56 19.64
C ASN A 16 47.29 -6.59 18.75
N ASP A 17 46.22 -7.21 19.25
CA ASP A 17 44.90 -7.11 18.65
C ASP A 17 44.29 -5.74 18.98
N HIS A 18 44.47 -4.76 18.09
CA HIS A 18 43.94 -3.42 18.30
C HIS A 18 42.40 -3.42 18.28
N ILE A 19 41.77 -2.94 19.35
CA ILE A 19 40.33 -2.68 19.39
C ILE A 19 40.05 -1.29 18.82
N ARG A 20 39.36 -1.21 17.69
CA ARG A 20 38.89 0.06 17.12
C ARG A 20 37.54 0.44 17.73
N LEU A 21 37.55 1.39 18.65
CA LEU A 21 36.34 2.00 19.21
C LEU A 21 35.95 3.23 18.39
N VAL A 22 34.71 3.24 17.89
CA VAL A 22 34.09 4.43 17.30
C VAL A 22 33.17 5.03 18.34
N ILE A 23 33.54 6.20 18.86
CA ILE A 23 32.79 6.89 19.91
C ILE A 23 31.96 7.98 19.24
N ASP A 24 30.66 7.98 19.53
CA ASP A 24 29.75 9.05 19.14
C ASP A 24 28.96 9.51 20.38
N ARG A 25 28.39 10.71 20.31
CA ARG A 25 27.49 11.22 21.35
C ARG A 25 26.23 10.37 21.38
N TYR A 26 25.73 10.11 22.59
CA TYR A 26 24.42 9.49 22.75
C TYR A 26 23.32 10.55 22.59
N ALA A 27 22.38 10.31 21.67
CA ALA A 27 21.24 11.18 21.43
C ALA A 27 19.91 10.43 21.60
N LYS A 28 18.84 11.18 21.87
CA LYS A 28 17.46 10.68 21.87
C LYS A 28 16.59 11.53 20.93
N LYS A 29 15.64 10.90 20.26
CA LYS A 29 14.71 11.57 19.34
C LYS A 29 13.34 10.89 19.43
N SER A 30 12.25 11.66 19.44
CA SER A 30 10.89 11.12 19.26
C SER A 30 10.56 11.10 17.78
N VAL A 31 10.10 9.96 17.26
CA VAL A 31 9.79 9.77 15.84
C VAL A 31 8.43 9.09 15.67
N PRO A 32 7.65 9.44 14.62
CA PRO A 32 6.37 8.82 14.33
C PRO A 32 6.53 7.36 13.89
N VAL A 33 5.51 6.56 14.23
CA VAL A 33 5.40 5.16 13.81
C VAL A 33 4.62 5.06 12.50
N LYS A 34 5.11 4.26 11.58
CA LYS A 34 4.44 3.87 10.34
C LYS A 34 4.17 2.37 10.35
N SER A 35 3.09 1.99 9.68
CA SER A 35 2.70 0.58 9.55
C SER A 35 3.62 -0.15 8.58
N GLY A 36 4.09 -1.33 8.99
CA GLY A 36 4.55 -2.38 8.09
C GLY A 36 3.52 -3.48 7.85
N LEU A 37 2.31 -3.35 8.42
CA LEU A 37 1.25 -4.35 8.29
C LEU A 37 0.74 -4.44 6.85
N VAL A 38 0.44 -5.66 6.41
CA VAL A 38 -0.27 -5.94 5.16
C VAL A 38 -1.70 -6.36 5.50
N LEU A 39 -2.67 -5.54 5.13
CA LEU A 39 -4.08 -5.79 5.44
C LEU A 39 -4.74 -6.58 4.30
N GLU A 40 -5.37 -7.71 4.64
CA GLU A 40 -6.19 -8.51 3.73
C GLU A 40 -7.62 -8.61 4.29
N PRO A 41 -8.49 -7.62 4.01
CA PRO A 41 -9.88 -7.64 4.45
C PRO A 41 -10.67 -8.83 3.91
N ALA A 42 -11.71 -9.23 4.66
CA ALA A 42 -12.69 -10.18 4.15
C ALA A 42 -13.47 -9.59 2.97
N SER A 43 -14.05 -10.46 2.13
CA SER A 43 -14.89 -10.02 1.01
C SER A 43 -16.01 -9.09 1.48
N GLY A 44 -16.19 -7.95 0.81
CA GLY A 44 -17.18 -6.94 1.19
C GLY A 44 -16.73 -5.98 2.29
N TYR A 45 -15.44 -5.99 2.66
CA TYR A 45 -14.86 -5.06 3.62
C TYR A 45 -13.64 -4.34 3.04
N ALA A 46 -13.32 -3.19 3.61
CA ALA A 46 -12.11 -2.43 3.33
C ALA A 46 -11.41 -2.07 4.64
N ALA A 47 -10.08 -2.15 4.61
CA ALA A 47 -9.20 -1.62 5.65
C ALA A 47 -8.08 -0.85 4.94
N LEU A 48 -7.87 0.39 5.36
CA LEU A 48 -6.98 1.32 4.70
C LEU A 48 -5.77 1.62 5.60
N ASP A 49 -4.57 1.55 5.05
CA ASP A 49 -3.32 1.73 5.80
C ASP A 49 -3.26 3.11 6.47
N GLU A 50 -3.76 4.16 5.80
CA GLU A 50 -3.82 5.52 6.34
C GLU A 50 -4.83 5.68 7.48
N LYS A 51 -5.71 4.71 7.71
CA LYS A 51 -6.65 4.68 8.84
C LYS A 51 -6.10 3.91 10.05
N ILE A 52 -4.92 3.28 9.95
CA ILE A 52 -4.27 2.65 11.11
C ILE A 52 -3.86 3.72 12.13
N ARG A 53 -4.19 3.49 13.39
CA ARG A 53 -3.81 4.38 14.50
C ARG A 53 -2.96 3.63 15.50
N PHE A 54 -1.81 4.20 15.84
CA PHE A 54 -0.88 3.64 16.80
C PHE A 54 -1.02 4.32 18.16
N ASP A 55 -0.99 3.51 19.22
CA ASP A 55 -0.92 3.98 20.60
C ASP A 55 0.27 3.31 21.32
N PRO A 56 1.34 4.07 21.65
CA PRO A 56 1.52 5.49 21.34
C PRO A 56 1.78 5.75 19.84
N PRO A 57 1.49 6.98 19.34
CA PRO A 57 1.70 7.34 17.93
C PRO A 57 3.16 7.63 17.57
N GLN A 58 4.02 7.79 18.58
CA GLN A 58 5.44 8.04 18.45
C GLN A 58 6.22 7.15 19.40
N VAL A 59 7.45 6.85 19.04
CA VAL A 59 8.40 6.15 19.91
C VAL A 59 9.67 6.98 20.08
N VAL A 60 10.29 6.84 21.24
CA VAL A 60 11.59 7.44 21.51
C VAL A 60 12.67 6.48 21.04
N ILE A 61 13.50 6.94 20.10
CA ILE A 61 14.72 6.24 19.70
C ILE A 61 15.93 6.82 20.43
N GLY A 62 16.92 5.98 20.75
CA GLY A 62 18.15 6.40 21.41
C GLY A 62 19.36 5.57 21.02
N GLY A 63 20.50 6.21 20.80
CA GLY A 63 21.72 5.58 20.27
C GLY A 63 22.76 6.62 19.82
N PRO A 64 23.75 6.22 19.00
CA PRO A 64 24.71 7.14 18.38
C PRO A 64 24.01 8.28 17.63
N GLU A 65 24.45 9.53 17.87
CA GLU A 65 23.84 10.75 17.32
C GLU A 65 23.77 10.71 15.78
N ASN A 66 24.82 10.22 15.13
CA ASN A 66 24.87 10.11 13.67
C ASN A 66 23.78 9.18 13.09
N LEU A 67 23.40 8.12 13.79
CA LEU A 67 22.35 7.18 13.39
C LEU A 67 20.96 7.73 13.75
N VAL A 68 20.80 8.22 14.99
CA VAL A 68 19.49 8.69 15.48
C VAL A 68 19.01 9.91 14.71
N ARG A 69 19.92 10.83 14.34
CA ARG A 69 19.56 12.08 13.66
C ARG A 69 18.91 11.82 12.29
N THR A 70 19.35 10.80 11.56
CA THR A 70 18.86 10.46 10.21
C THR A 70 17.52 9.74 10.19
N VAL A 71 17.07 9.17 11.31
CA VAL A 71 15.79 8.44 11.37
C VAL A 71 14.64 9.44 11.40
N GLU A 72 13.79 9.44 10.38
CA GLU A 72 12.60 10.31 10.30
C GLU A 72 11.34 9.65 10.85
N ASN A 73 11.24 8.33 10.71
CA ASN A 73 10.11 7.51 11.12
C ASN A 73 10.62 6.09 11.40
N VAL A 74 9.81 5.32 12.11
CA VAL A 74 10.08 3.90 12.34
C VAL A 74 8.92 3.08 11.80
N TYR A 75 9.21 1.86 11.38
CA TYR A 75 8.22 0.93 10.89
C TYR A 75 7.94 -0.16 11.92
N THR A 76 6.72 -0.69 11.91
CA THR A 76 6.43 -1.94 12.62
C THR A 76 6.96 -3.12 11.81
N VAL A 77 7.21 -4.24 12.47
CA VAL A 77 7.50 -5.51 11.79
C VAL A 77 6.39 -5.81 10.79
N THR A 78 6.78 -6.32 9.62
CA THR A 78 5.83 -6.72 8.59
C THR A 78 5.05 -7.95 9.02
N GLU A 79 3.73 -7.83 9.06
CA GLU A 79 2.81 -8.91 9.41
C GLU A 79 1.56 -8.82 8.53
N THR A 80 1.04 -9.96 8.08
CA THR A 80 -0.16 -10.00 7.25
C THR A 80 -1.39 -10.34 8.10
N LEU A 81 -2.38 -9.44 8.12
CA LEU A 81 -3.63 -9.61 8.84
C LEU A 81 -4.76 -9.95 7.87
N LYS A 82 -5.22 -11.19 7.90
CA LYS A 82 -6.22 -11.74 6.97
C LYS A 82 -7.61 -11.79 7.56
N GLY A 83 -8.62 -11.71 6.70
CA GLY A 83 -10.02 -11.94 7.06
C GLY A 83 -10.62 -10.84 7.93
N LEU A 84 -10.09 -9.61 7.83
CA LEU A 84 -10.57 -8.48 8.60
C LEU A 84 -12.00 -8.12 8.18
N ASN A 85 -12.96 -8.29 9.08
CA ASN A 85 -14.38 -8.00 8.89
C ASN A 85 -14.97 -7.06 9.95
N GLN A 86 -14.16 -6.64 10.92
CA GLN A 86 -14.52 -5.73 11.98
C GLN A 86 -13.28 -4.97 12.44
N THR A 87 -13.46 -3.73 12.90
CA THR A 87 -12.40 -2.94 13.50
C THR A 87 -11.75 -3.72 14.63
N THR A 88 -10.43 -3.82 14.61
CA THR A 88 -9.66 -4.63 15.55
C THR A 88 -8.45 -3.88 16.08
N THR A 89 -7.96 -4.34 17.22
CA THR A 89 -6.73 -3.86 17.83
C THR A 89 -5.72 -4.99 17.82
N HIS A 90 -4.53 -4.72 17.30
CA HIS A 90 -3.45 -5.69 17.17
C HIS A 90 -2.18 -5.18 17.86
N THR A 91 -1.50 -6.03 18.62
CA THR A 91 -0.23 -5.65 19.24
C THR A 91 0.89 -5.85 18.23
N VAL A 92 1.64 -4.78 17.96
CA VAL A 92 2.73 -4.80 16.98
C VAL A 92 4.05 -4.40 17.63
N THR A 93 5.15 -4.82 17.02
CA THR A 93 6.50 -4.52 17.47
C THR A 93 7.20 -3.64 16.45
N ILE A 94 8.01 -2.69 16.91
CA ILE A 94 8.87 -1.88 16.03
C ILE A 94 9.96 -2.74 15.39
N GLU A 95 10.14 -2.59 14.08
CA GLU A 95 11.24 -3.21 13.34
C GLU A 95 12.57 -2.55 13.70
N ARG A 96 13.56 -3.37 14.07
CA ARG A 96 14.88 -2.89 14.50
C ARG A 96 15.83 -2.84 13.31
N GLU A 97 16.11 -1.65 12.81
CA GLU A 97 17.08 -1.45 11.71
C GLU A 97 18.54 -1.59 12.16
N SER A 98 18.83 -1.30 13.44
CA SER A 98 20.18 -1.37 14.00
C SER A 98 20.17 -1.84 15.46
N ASN A 99 21.17 -2.65 15.82
CA ASN A 99 21.39 -3.08 17.19
C ASN A 99 21.94 -1.96 18.09
N LEU A 100 22.44 -0.86 17.49
CA LEU A 100 22.96 0.30 18.19
C LEU A 100 21.87 1.33 18.57
N VAL A 101 20.63 1.10 18.10
CA VAL A 101 19.48 1.96 18.39
C VAL A 101 18.49 1.20 19.29
N SER A 102 18.09 1.88 20.36
CA SER A 102 17.03 1.48 21.27
C SER A 102 15.71 2.15 20.87
N TYR A 103 14.59 1.47 21.11
CA TYR A 103 13.24 1.95 20.78
C TYR A 103 12.37 1.82 22.03
N THR A 104 11.68 2.88 22.43
CA THR A 104 10.88 2.89 23.66
C THR A 104 9.55 3.63 23.44
N PRO A 105 8.38 2.96 23.62
CA PRO A 105 8.24 1.51 23.78
C PRO A 105 8.60 0.76 22.48
N ILE A 106 8.93 -0.53 22.59
CA ILE A 106 9.19 -1.39 21.43
C ILE A 106 7.92 -2.08 20.91
N THR A 107 6.94 -2.29 21.79
CA THR A 107 5.61 -2.82 21.48
C THR A 107 4.57 -1.73 21.63
N LEU A 108 3.62 -1.69 20.72
CA LEU A 108 2.54 -0.71 20.71
C LEU A 108 1.24 -1.34 20.19
N SER A 109 0.14 -0.64 20.42
CA SER A 109 -1.19 -1.06 19.99
C SER A 109 -1.52 -0.43 18.63
N ALA A 110 -1.94 -1.23 17.66
CA ALA A 110 -2.40 -0.79 16.35
C ALA A 110 -3.92 -0.98 16.22
N SER A 111 -4.65 0.12 16.16
CA SER A 111 -6.09 0.12 15.89
C SER A 111 -6.32 0.20 14.38
N ILE A 112 -6.91 -0.85 13.83
CA ILE A 112 -7.16 -1.02 12.39
C ILE A 112 -8.65 -0.88 12.17
N VAL A 113 -9.04 0.20 11.50
CA VAL A 113 -10.44 0.48 11.16
C VAL A 113 -10.83 -0.35 9.94
N VAL A 114 -11.90 -1.13 10.08
CA VAL A 114 -12.46 -1.96 9.01
C VAL A 114 -13.89 -1.52 8.78
N GLU A 115 -14.20 -1.20 7.53
CA GLU A 115 -15.51 -0.68 7.13
C GLU A 115 -16.14 -1.60 6.08
N PRO A 116 -17.46 -1.82 6.12
CA PRO A 116 -18.16 -2.56 5.07
C PRO A 116 -18.15 -1.78 3.76
N LEU A 117 -17.92 -2.49 2.66
CA LEU A 117 -18.09 -1.96 1.32
C LEU A 117 -19.58 -1.92 0.96
N ARG A 118 -19.99 -0.83 0.33
CA ARG A 118 -21.29 -0.68 -0.31
C ARG A 118 -21.14 -0.82 -1.81
N GLN A 119 -22.26 -1.10 -2.45
CA GLN A 119 -22.38 -1.09 -3.90
C GLN A 119 -23.49 -0.14 -4.31
N ALA A 120 -23.26 0.58 -5.42
CA ALA A 120 -24.28 1.38 -6.07
C ALA A 120 -24.25 1.13 -7.57
N THR A 121 -25.44 0.94 -8.14
CA THR A 121 -25.63 0.74 -9.58
C THR A 121 -26.14 2.02 -10.20
N PHE A 122 -25.47 2.46 -11.26
CA PHE A 122 -25.90 3.57 -12.09
C PHE A 122 -26.40 2.99 -13.41
N GLU A 123 -27.71 3.11 -13.62
CA GLU A 123 -28.39 2.57 -14.80
C GLU A 123 -28.41 3.57 -15.95
N ASP A 124 -28.53 3.07 -17.18
CA ASP A 124 -28.72 3.87 -18.38
C ASP A 124 -27.68 4.98 -18.58
N ILE A 125 -26.40 4.69 -18.31
CA ILE A 125 -25.31 5.61 -18.61
C ILE A 125 -25.07 5.60 -20.12
N VAL A 126 -25.19 6.76 -20.76
CA VAL A 126 -24.94 6.93 -22.20
C VAL A 126 -23.48 6.68 -22.51
N VAL A 127 -23.22 5.81 -23.49
CA VAL A 127 -21.87 5.50 -23.97
C VAL A 127 -21.54 6.37 -25.18
N THR A 128 -20.42 7.09 -25.09
CA THR A 128 -19.98 7.99 -26.16
C THR A 128 -18.90 7.34 -27.04
N VAL A 129 -18.78 7.74 -28.29
CA VAL A 129 -17.71 7.28 -29.18
C VAL A 129 -16.62 8.35 -29.23
N LYS A 130 -15.37 7.98 -28.90
CA LYS A 130 -14.18 8.84 -29.02
C LYS A 130 -13.32 8.43 -30.23
N SER A 131 -12.41 9.34 -30.62
CA SER A 131 -11.41 9.13 -31.68
C SER A 131 -11.98 8.93 -33.10
N GLY A 132 -13.25 9.29 -33.32
CA GLY A 132 -13.93 9.19 -34.61
C GLY A 132 -15.34 9.77 -34.55
N LYS A 133 -16.05 9.71 -35.68
CA LYS A 133 -17.48 10.01 -35.75
C LYS A 133 -18.15 8.83 -36.44
N LEU A 134 -19.18 8.28 -35.79
CA LEU A 134 -20.05 7.29 -36.44
C LEU A 134 -20.59 7.87 -37.74
N ARG A 135 -20.70 7.03 -38.77
CA ARG A 135 -21.41 7.42 -40.01
C ARG A 135 -22.88 7.66 -39.71
N SER A 136 -23.57 8.38 -40.60
CA SER A 136 -24.99 8.70 -40.44
C SER A 136 -25.90 7.46 -40.36
N ASN A 137 -25.42 6.31 -40.83
CA ASN A 137 -26.11 5.02 -40.79
C ASN A 137 -25.55 4.08 -39.72
N GLU A 138 -24.59 4.49 -38.90
CA GLU A 138 -23.97 3.63 -37.87
C GLU A 138 -24.45 4.03 -36.48
N ARG A 139 -24.78 3.04 -35.65
CA ARG A 139 -25.09 3.24 -34.22
C ARG A 139 -24.37 2.25 -33.33
N LEU A 140 -24.11 2.69 -32.10
CA LEU A 140 -23.58 1.85 -31.04
C LEU A 140 -24.72 1.06 -30.42
N ILE A 141 -24.59 -0.26 -30.36
CA ILE A 141 -25.61 -1.14 -29.79
C ILE A 141 -25.00 -1.96 -28.64
N PRO A 142 -25.53 -1.83 -27.42
CA PRO A 142 -26.53 -0.84 -26.99
C PRO A 142 -25.94 0.57 -26.85
N GLU A 143 -26.80 1.58 -26.69
CA GLU A 143 -26.37 2.98 -26.50
C GLU A 143 -26.09 3.31 -25.02
N THR A 144 -26.55 2.46 -24.12
CA THR A 144 -26.44 2.65 -22.67
C THR A 144 -25.78 1.46 -21.97
N ILE A 145 -25.25 1.73 -20.78
CA ILE A 145 -24.63 0.75 -19.89
C ILE A 145 -25.08 0.96 -18.45
N ASN A 146 -25.21 -0.15 -17.73
CA ASN A 146 -25.37 -0.17 -16.28
C ASN A 146 -24.02 -0.50 -15.63
N ILE A 147 -23.59 0.31 -14.68
CA ILE A 147 -22.30 0.15 -14.00
C ILE A 147 -22.53 0.04 -12.51
N THR A 148 -22.00 -1.03 -11.90
CA THR A 148 -21.99 -1.18 -10.43
C THR A 148 -20.62 -0.80 -9.90
N PHE A 149 -20.60 0.17 -8.99
CA PHE A 149 -19.41 0.60 -8.27
C PHE A 149 -19.41 0.03 -6.86
N THR A 150 -18.22 -0.16 -6.29
CA THR A 150 -18.01 -0.47 -4.88
C THR A 150 -17.04 0.51 -4.23
N GLY A 151 -17.28 0.81 -2.96
CA GLY A 151 -16.48 1.70 -2.13
C GLY A 151 -17.03 1.72 -0.70
N THR A 152 -16.42 2.52 0.17
CA THR A 152 -17.00 2.83 1.48
C THR A 152 -18.33 3.58 1.32
N GLU A 153 -19.13 3.62 2.38
CA GLU A 153 -20.40 4.34 2.39
C GLU A 153 -20.24 5.80 1.93
N GLU A 154 -19.28 6.53 2.52
CA GLU A 154 -18.95 7.91 2.15
C GLU A 154 -18.56 8.05 0.67
N GLN A 155 -17.76 7.11 0.15
CA GLN A 155 -17.29 7.15 -1.24
C GLN A 155 -18.45 6.94 -2.23
N ILE A 156 -19.36 6.02 -1.91
CA ILE A 156 -20.54 5.73 -2.73
C ILE A 156 -21.54 6.89 -2.69
N GLU A 157 -21.79 7.48 -1.52
CA GLU A 157 -22.67 8.65 -1.40
C GLU A 157 -22.12 9.88 -2.12
N ALA A 158 -20.79 10.04 -2.15
CA ALA A 158 -20.12 11.14 -2.86
C ALA A 158 -20.05 10.93 -4.39
N LEU A 159 -20.31 9.71 -4.88
CA LEU A 159 -20.28 9.38 -6.29
C LEU A 159 -21.54 9.92 -6.98
N LYS A 160 -21.35 10.78 -7.98
CA LYS A 160 -22.44 11.35 -8.76
C LYS A 160 -22.31 10.97 -10.23
N ARG A 161 -23.45 10.90 -10.92
CA ARG A 161 -23.52 10.51 -12.34
C ARG A 161 -22.65 11.39 -13.24
N GLU A 162 -22.53 12.68 -12.93
CA GLU A 162 -21.78 13.64 -13.77
C GLU A 162 -20.27 13.39 -13.73
N LYS A 163 -19.78 12.64 -12.74
CA LYS A 163 -18.37 12.24 -12.61
C LYS A 163 -18.07 10.91 -13.30
N ILE A 164 -19.09 10.24 -13.84
CA ILE A 164 -18.95 8.97 -14.54
C ILE A 164 -19.03 9.26 -16.04
N GLN A 165 -17.95 8.94 -16.76
CA GLN A 165 -17.92 9.07 -18.21
C GLN A 165 -17.61 7.71 -18.80
N VAL A 166 -18.40 7.31 -19.81
CA VAL A 166 -18.20 6.05 -20.50
C VAL A 166 -18.02 6.33 -21.98
N PHE A 167 -16.98 5.74 -22.55
CA PHE A 167 -16.75 5.84 -23.97
C PHE A 167 -16.13 4.58 -24.56
N VAL A 168 -16.32 4.40 -25.86
CA VAL A 168 -15.62 3.40 -26.68
C VAL A 168 -14.71 4.13 -27.67
N ASP A 169 -13.54 3.56 -27.95
CA ASP A 169 -12.66 4.10 -29.00
C ASP A 169 -13.06 3.52 -30.37
N TYR A 170 -13.34 4.39 -31.34
CA TYR A 170 -13.73 4.00 -32.70
C TYR A 170 -12.61 3.25 -33.45
N VAL A 171 -11.35 3.54 -33.15
CA VAL A 171 -10.19 2.94 -33.84
C VAL A 171 -10.09 1.45 -33.54
N ASP A 172 -10.40 1.05 -32.29
CA ASP A 172 -10.42 -0.35 -31.86
C ASP A 172 -11.53 -1.16 -32.55
N VAL A 173 -12.61 -0.51 -32.98
CA VAL A 173 -13.72 -1.17 -33.68
C VAL A 173 -13.31 -1.71 -35.04
N ARG A 174 -12.36 -1.06 -35.72
CA ARG A 174 -11.89 -1.51 -37.04
C ARG A 174 -10.82 -2.60 -36.96
N THR A 175 -10.14 -2.75 -35.83
CA THR A 175 -8.97 -3.64 -35.69
C THR A 175 -9.24 -4.87 -34.82
N GLN A 176 -10.14 -4.80 -33.82
CA GLN A 176 -10.35 -5.87 -32.83
C GLN A 176 -11.62 -6.73 -33.04
N GLY A 177 -12.45 -6.43 -34.05
CA GLY A 177 -13.65 -7.19 -34.37
C GLY A 177 -14.96 -6.54 -33.88
N ARG A 178 -16.07 -7.30 -33.89
CA ARG A 178 -17.44 -6.77 -33.67
C ARG A 178 -17.75 -6.37 -32.23
N GLN A 179 -16.95 -6.74 -31.24
CA GLN A 179 -17.23 -6.54 -29.81
C GLN A 179 -16.17 -5.63 -29.17
N ILE A 180 -16.63 -4.56 -28.52
CA ILE A 180 -15.79 -3.49 -27.98
C ILE A 180 -16.05 -3.37 -26.49
N ARG A 181 -14.99 -3.30 -25.68
CA ARG A 181 -15.13 -3.02 -24.26
C ARG A 181 -15.18 -1.51 -24.02
N PRO A 182 -16.09 -1.02 -23.16
CA PRO A 182 -16.14 0.39 -22.82
C PRO A 182 -14.99 0.76 -21.88
N ILE A 183 -14.52 1.99 -22.00
CA ILE A 183 -13.63 2.63 -21.05
C ILE A 183 -14.48 3.49 -20.11
N VAL A 184 -14.34 3.25 -18.81
CA VAL A 184 -15.06 3.99 -17.76
C VAL A 184 -14.08 4.90 -17.04
N ILE A 185 -14.34 6.20 -17.07
CA ILE A 185 -13.69 7.19 -16.22
C ILE A 185 -14.60 7.46 -15.04
N HIS A 186 -14.05 7.30 -13.83
CA HIS A 186 -14.73 7.55 -12.57
C HIS A 186 -13.75 8.11 -11.54
N PRO A 187 -14.23 8.67 -10.42
CA PRO A 187 -13.38 9.09 -9.31
C PRO A 187 -12.49 7.95 -8.78
N PRO A 188 -11.24 8.23 -8.37
CA PRO A 188 -10.26 7.20 -7.98
C PRO A 188 -10.61 6.50 -6.64
N ASN A 189 -11.56 7.04 -5.88
CA ASN A 189 -11.97 6.54 -4.57
C ASN A 189 -13.07 5.47 -4.64
N VAL A 190 -13.48 5.02 -5.83
CA VAL A 190 -14.44 3.93 -6.03
C VAL A 190 -13.89 2.97 -7.07
N ASN A 191 -14.33 1.71 -7.03
CA ASN A 191 -13.93 0.68 -7.97
C ASN A 191 -15.13 0.16 -8.77
N VAL A 192 -14.92 -0.18 -10.04
CA VAL A 192 -15.95 -0.84 -10.87
C VAL A 192 -15.97 -2.33 -10.56
N VAL A 193 -17.15 -2.87 -10.24
CA VAL A 193 -17.38 -4.30 -9.97
C VAL A 193 -17.99 -5.00 -11.18
N SER A 194 -18.93 -4.35 -11.86
CA SER A 194 -19.62 -4.94 -13.00
C SER A 194 -19.98 -3.90 -14.06
N LEU A 195 -20.03 -4.37 -15.31
CA LEU A 195 -20.41 -3.62 -16.49
C LEU A 195 -21.47 -4.43 -17.23
N ASN A 196 -22.67 -3.87 -17.43
CA ASN A 196 -23.75 -4.56 -18.12
C ASN A 196 -24.39 -3.65 -19.19
N PRO A 197 -24.22 -3.96 -20.49
CA PRO A 197 -23.44 -5.08 -21.02
C PRO A 197 -21.92 -4.83 -20.92
N GLU A 198 -21.15 -5.91 -21.00
CA GLU A 198 -19.68 -5.85 -21.05
C GLU A 198 -19.15 -5.42 -22.42
N TYR A 199 -19.94 -5.63 -23.48
CA TYR A 199 -19.51 -5.46 -24.87
C TYR A 199 -20.53 -4.64 -25.66
N PHE A 200 -19.98 -3.83 -26.57
CA PHE A 200 -20.70 -2.97 -27.48
C PHE A 200 -20.36 -3.35 -28.92
N THR A 201 -21.31 -3.12 -29.83
CA THR A 201 -21.12 -3.39 -31.27
C THR A 201 -21.52 -2.15 -32.06
N ILE A 202 -20.85 -1.87 -33.18
CA ILE A 202 -21.34 -0.88 -34.15
C ILE A 202 -22.14 -1.63 -35.22
N GLN A 203 -23.38 -1.21 -35.43
CA GLN A 203 -24.25 -1.76 -36.48
C GLN A 203 -24.67 -0.67 -37.45
N GLU A 204 -24.76 -1.04 -38.72
CA GLU A 204 -25.37 -0.21 -39.76
C GLU A 204 -26.90 -0.41 -39.72
N ASP A 205 -27.66 0.68 -39.80
CA ASP A 205 -29.12 0.66 -39.97
C ASP A 205 -29.54 0.19 -41.38
#